data_AF-A0A814BDC2-F1
#
_entry.id   AF-A0A814BDC2-F1
#
_cell.length_a   1.000
_cell.length_b   1.000
_cell.length_c   1.000
_cell.angle_alpha   90.00
_cell.angle_beta   90.00
_cell.angle_gamma   90.00
#
_symmetry.space_group_name_H-M   'P 1'
#
loop_
_entity.id
_entity.type
_entity.pdbx_description
1 polymer ?
#
loop_
_entity_poly.entity_id
_entity_poly.type
_entity_poly.pdbx_seq_one_letter_code
_entity_poly.pdbx_strand_id
1 'polypeptide(L)'
;MIKNGDLQDVSTIIYYLVRALAHIPYYWGVTARAVQLTEAELSTYTTGSLVTWLQFSSSMKGYEPPKYFSQDRNTHFIIYSVTGRSIREFSVFPEEDEILFLPHSTFLVLSHKQAEDKHVIYLRQIELGLCQHSILWVDDHIFDSTWENKEHMQRASTRSLNGNVHFIPKSTTEYALSFLRSPFGQRLKNCSRFRIVTDMRRDNEPSPRFAGIRLIKKVREMGFQNRCLIFTGYQEKALEKVRAELTRDERTNLVVTEYSDELHRFVAFEE
;
A
#
# COMPACT_ATOMS: atom_id res chain seq x y z
N MET A 1 36.79 -3.78 -2.34
CA MET A 1 36.79 -4.12 -0.91
C MET A 1 36.44 -2.85 -0.15
N ILE A 2 35.20 -2.73 0.33
CA ILE A 2 34.78 -1.60 1.17
C ILE A 2 35.45 -1.81 2.53
N LYS A 3 36.16 -0.82 3.08
CA LYS A 3 36.84 -0.99 4.38
C LYS A 3 35.78 -1.08 5.48
N ASN A 4 36.06 -1.81 6.56
CA ASN A 4 35.09 -2.00 7.65
C ASN A 4 34.57 -0.68 8.28
N GLY A 5 35.35 0.41 8.24
CA GLY A 5 34.90 1.74 8.65
C GLY A 5 33.82 2.31 7.73
N ASP A 6 33.99 2.16 6.41
CA ASP A 6 33.04 2.65 5.41
C ASP A 6 31.67 1.92 5.51
N LEU A 7 31.66 0.65 5.94
CA LEU A 7 30.41 -0.11 6.14
C LEU A 7 29.59 0.39 7.33
N GLN A 8 30.27 0.86 8.39
CA GLN A 8 29.61 1.43 9.56
C GLN A 8 28.99 2.80 9.23
N ASP A 9 29.70 3.62 8.44
CA ASP A 9 29.20 4.91 7.98
C ASP A 9 27.99 4.74 7.04
N VAL A 10 28.07 3.82 6.07
CA VAL A 10 26.95 3.51 5.17
C VAL A 10 25.73 3.02 5.95
N SER A 11 25.93 2.15 6.94
CA SER A 11 24.85 1.65 7.79
C SER A 11 24.21 2.77 8.62
N THR A 12 25.01 3.71 9.11
CA THR A 12 24.56 4.89 9.86
C THR A 12 23.73 5.82 8.96
N ILE A 13 24.21 6.08 7.74
CA ILE A 13 23.48 6.91 6.76
C ILE A 13 22.14 6.27 6.39
N ILE A 14 22.13 4.97 6.07
CA ILE A 14 20.90 4.25 5.72
C ILE A 14 19.91 4.28 6.89
N TYR A 15 20.39 4.05 8.12
CA TYR A 15 19.55 4.10 9.32
C TYR A 15 18.85 5.45 9.49
N TYR A 16 19.61 6.55 9.44
CA TYR A 16 19.03 7.89 9.60
C TYR A 16 18.16 8.30 8.43
N LEU A 17 18.51 7.90 7.19
CA LEU A 17 17.68 8.16 6.02
C LEU A 17 16.33 7.45 6.12
N VAL A 18 16.31 6.15 6.44
CA VAL A 18 15.06 5.39 6.63
C VAL A 18 14.22 6.01 7.76
N ARG A 19 14.86 6.37 8.87
CA ARG A 19 14.16 7.04 9.98
C ARG A 19 13.57 8.39 9.59
N ALA A 20 14.30 9.22 8.84
CA ALA A 20 13.80 10.51 8.37
C ALA A 20 12.60 10.32 7.42
N LEU A 21 12.74 9.44 6.43
CA LEU A 21 11.67 9.15 5.46
C LEU A 21 10.40 8.60 6.10
N ALA A 22 10.51 7.88 7.22
CA ALA A 22 9.36 7.40 7.96
C ALA A 22 8.47 8.52 8.54
N HIS A 23 9.02 9.73 8.74
CA HIS A 23 8.28 10.91 9.20
C HIS A 23 7.70 11.75 8.06
N ILE A 24 8.05 11.44 6.81
CA ILE A 24 7.49 12.11 5.65
C ILE A 24 6.17 11.41 5.28
N PRO A 25 5.10 12.15 4.94
CA PRO A 25 3.85 11.55 4.50
C PRO A 25 4.00 10.74 3.21
N TYR A 26 3.21 9.67 3.08
CA TYR A 26 3.10 8.91 1.83
C TYR A 26 2.59 9.78 0.67
N TYR A 27 3.26 9.70 -0.47
CA TYR A 27 2.79 10.22 -1.74
C TYR A 27 1.94 9.17 -2.46
N TRP A 28 0.65 9.47 -2.61
CA TRP A 28 -0.30 8.68 -3.40
C TRP A 28 -0.57 9.41 -4.71
N GLY A 29 -0.11 8.81 -5.81
CA GLY A 29 -0.24 9.42 -7.11
C GLY A 29 0.77 8.89 -8.09
N VAL A 30 0.71 9.43 -9.30
CA VAL A 30 1.57 9.02 -10.40
C VAL A 30 2.94 9.69 -10.29
N THR A 31 3.97 8.89 -10.58
CA THR A 31 5.36 9.32 -10.72
C THR A 31 5.96 8.68 -11.97
N ALA A 32 7.02 9.28 -12.48
CA ALA A 32 7.72 8.80 -13.66
C ALA A 32 9.23 8.65 -13.42
N ARG A 33 9.83 7.60 -13.99
CA ARG A 33 11.28 7.35 -13.91
C ARG A 33 11.78 6.87 -15.26
N ALA A 34 12.81 7.51 -15.79
CA ALA A 34 13.51 7.05 -16.99
C ALA A 34 14.76 6.26 -16.59
N VAL A 35 14.98 5.09 -17.21
CA VAL A 35 16.16 4.24 -16.99
C VAL A 35 16.60 3.59 -18.30
N GLN A 36 17.86 3.14 -18.31
CA GLN A 36 18.38 2.29 -19.37
C GLN A 36 18.34 0.85 -18.86
N LEU A 37 17.59 0.00 -19.55
CA LEU A 37 17.54 -1.43 -19.28
C LEU A 37 18.15 -2.21 -20.43
N THR A 38 18.77 -3.34 -20.10
CA THR A 38 19.12 -4.40 -21.04
C THR A 38 17.90 -5.24 -21.41
N GLU A 39 17.98 -5.98 -22.52
CA GLU A 39 16.93 -6.94 -22.91
C GLU A 39 16.62 -7.97 -21.80
N ALA A 40 17.65 -8.42 -21.09
CA ALA A 40 17.50 -9.35 -19.98
C ALA A 40 16.68 -8.73 -18.83
N GLU A 41 16.94 -7.47 -18.49
CA GLU A 41 16.18 -6.76 -17.46
C GLU A 41 14.74 -6.47 -17.92
N LEU A 42 14.55 -6.06 -19.18
CA LEU A 42 13.23 -5.85 -19.78
C LEU A 42 12.37 -7.11 -19.70
N SER A 43 12.95 -8.29 -19.92
CA SER A 43 12.24 -9.57 -19.86
C SER A 43 11.60 -9.88 -18.49
N THR A 44 12.03 -9.19 -17.42
CA THR A 44 11.46 -9.33 -16.07
C THR A 44 10.15 -8.56 -15.88
N TYR A 45 9.90 -7.55 -16.72
CA TYR A 45 8.73 -6.65 -16.65
C TYR A 45 7.54 -7.13 -17.48
N THR A 46 7.16 -8.39 -17.30
CA THR A 46 5.99 -8.97 -17.96
C THR A 46 4.70 -8.58 -17.25
N THR A 47 3.65 -8.20 -17.99
CA THR A 47 2.33 -7.89 -17.42
C THR A 47 1.85 -8.98 -16.45
N GLY A 48 1.43 -8.57 -15.25
CA GLY A 48 1.02 -9.45 -14.17
C GLY A 48 2.15 -9.92 -13.26
N SER A 49 3.43 -9.69 -13.61
CA SER A 49 4.56 -10.03 -12.76
C SER A 49 4.71 -9.07 -11.59
N LEU A 50 5.35 -9.56 -10.53
CA LEU A 50 5.80 -8.75 -9.41
C LEU A 50 7.28 -8.47 -9.56
N VAL A 51 7.66 -7.19 -9.51
CA VAL A 51 9.06 -6.75 -9.54
C VAL A 51 9.38 -6.05 -8.23
N THR A 52 10.52 -6.38 -7.63
CA THR A 52 10.98 -5.74 -6.38
C THR A 52 12.28 -4.99 -6.64
N TRP A 53 12.28 -3.71 -6.31
CA TRP A 53 13.49 -2.89 -6.39
C TRP A 53 14.24 -2.99 -5.06
N LEU A 54 15.46 -3.53 -5.11
CA LEU A 54 16.25 -3.84 -3.92
C LEU A 54 16.91 -2.61 -3.30
N GLN A 55 17.11 -1.56 -4.08
CA GLN A 55 17.76 -0.33 -3.65
C GLN A 55 16.75 0.82 -3.54
N PHE A 56 17.16 1.89 -2.86
CA PHE A 56 16.47 3.17 -2.97
C PHE A 56 16.29 3.52 -4.44
N SER A 57 15.08 3.97 -4.78
CA SER A 57 14.75 4.33 -6.15
C SER A 57 14.03 5.66 -6.14
N SER A 58 14.49 6.58 -6.97
CA SER A 58 13.90 7.90 -7.15
C SER A 58 13.00 7.95 -8.38
N SER A 59 11.98 8.78 -8.33
CA SER A 59 11.16 9.16 -9.49
C SER A 59 10.79 10.63 -9.39
N MET A 60 10.30 11.21 -10.49
CA MET A 60 9.72 12.54 -10.49
C MET A 60 8.21 12.44 -10.35
N LYS A 61 7.60 13.34 -9.59
CA LYS A 61 6.15 13.49 -9.54
C LYS A 61 5.54 13.77 -10.93
N GLY A 62 4.48 13.05 -11.29
CA GLY A 62 3.77 13.25 -12.56
C GLY A 62 3.98 12.11 -13.57
N TYR A 63 3.57 12.35 -14.82
CA TYR A 63 3.56 11.35 -15.90
C TYR A 63 4.81 11.39 -16.79
N GLU A 64 5.60 12.45 -16.71
CA GLU A 64 6.77 12.62 -17.57
C GLU A 64 8.02 12.72 -16.71
N PRO A 65 9.06 11.90 -16.98
CA PRO A 65 10.36 12.09 -16.36
C PRO A 65 11.01 13.37 -16.93
N PRO A 66 11.94 14.00 -16.21
CA PRO A 66 12.64 15.18 -16.71
C PRO A 66 13.32 14.90 -18.05
N LYS A 67 13.22 15.83 -19.00
CA LYS A 67 13.75 15.66 -20.37
C LYS A 67 15.23 15.25 -20.40
N TYR A 68 16.03 15.81 -19.50
CA TYR A 68 17.46 15.52 -19.42
C TYR A 68 17.76 14.10 -18.91
N PHE A 69 16.83 13.45 -18.19
CA PHE A 69 16.96 12.05 -17.79
C PHE A 69 16.36 11.08 -18.81
N SER A 70 15.52 11.52 -19.75
CA SER A 70 14.75 10.63 -20.64
C SER A 70 15.29 10.50 -22.05
N GLN A 71 16.06 11.48 -22.54
CA GLN A 71 16.58 11.49 -23.92
C GLN A 71 17.35 10.19 -24.28
N ASP A 72 18.31 9.81 -23.45
CA ASP A 72 19.22 8.68 -23.72
C ASP A 72 18.80 7.36 -23.05
N ARG A 73 17.55 7.27 -22.57
CA ARG A 73 17.06 6.11 -21.82
C ARG A 73 16.01 5.35 -22.61
N ASN A 74 16.17 4.04 -22.73
CA ASN A 74 15.23 3.21 -23.50
C ASN A 74 13.92 2.88 -22.75
N THR A 75 13.82 3.14 -21.45
CA THR A 75 12.66 2.71 -20.66
C THR A 75 12.10 3.82 -19.79
N HIS A 76 10.79 4.02 -19.86
CA HIS A 76 10.01 4.93 -19.02
C HIS A 76 9.05 4.14 -18.14
N PHE A 77 9.25 4.23 -16.82
CA PHE A 77 8.29 3.73 -15.84
C PHE A 77 7.25 4.80 -15.54
N ILE A 78 5.98 4.42 -15.59
CA ILE A 78 4.86 5.20 -15.07
C ILE A 78 4.32 4.46 -13.85
N ILE A 79 4.48 5.04 -12.67
CA ILE A 79 4.32 4.32 -11.40
C ILE A 79 3.21 4.99 -10.59
N TYR A 80 2.19 4.23 -10.22
CA TYR A 80 1.28 4.63 -9.16
C TYR A 80 1.91 4.32 -7.79
N SER A 81 2.36 5.35 -7.09
CA SER A 81 2.97 5.27 -5.76
C SER A 81 1.92 5.12 -4.67
N VAL A 82 2.24 4.31 -3.65
CA VAL A 82 1.44 4.16 -2.41
C VAL A 82 2.28 4.50 -1.18
N THR A 83 3.57 4.20 -1.19
CA THR A 83 4.48 4.47 -0.06
C THR A 83 5.72 5.29 -0.45
N GLY A 84 5.83 5.79 -1.68
CA GLY A 84 6.85 6.77 -2.03
C GLY A 84 6.76 8.04 -1.17
N ARG A 85 7.88 8.75 -0.97
CA ARG A 85 7.96 9.97 -0.16
C ARG A 85 8.39 11.15 -1.01
N SER A 86 7.62 12.23 -1.00
CA SER A 86 8.11 13.47 -1.61
C SER A 86 9.21 14.05 -0.73
N ILE A 87 10.40 14.21 -1.29
CA ILE A 87 11.54 14.80 -0.57
C ILE A 87 11.87 16.20 -1.08
N ARG A 88 10.97 16.80 -1.87
CA ARG A 88 11.12 18.12 -2.48
C ARG A 88 11.54 19.20 -1.48
N GLU A 89 10.93 19.23 -0.29
CA GLU A 89 11.21 20.24 0.74
C GLU A 89 12.60 20.09 1.39
N PHE A 90 13.24 18.93 1.22
CA PHE A 90 14.53 18.59 1.80
C PHE A 90 15.64 18.48 0.74
N SER A 91 15.28 18.57 -0.55
CA SER A 91 16.21 18.41 -1.67
C SER A 91 16.93 19.72 -1.99
N VAL A 92 18.18 19.60 -2.46
CA VAL A 92 18.94 20.71 -3.04
C VAL A 92 18.36 21.15 -4.39
N PHE A 93 17.65 20.24 -5.07
CA PHE A 93 17.02 20.44 -6.38
C PHE A 93 15.50 20.25 -6.27
N PRO A 94 14.77 21.19 -5.63
CA PRO A 94 13.32 21.07 -5.42
C PRO A 94 12.50 21.02 -6.72
N GLU A 95 13.05 21.47 -7.84
CA GLU A 95 12.46 21.40 -9.18
C GLU A 95 12.31 19.98 -9.72
N GLU A 96 13.05 19.02 -9.18
CA GLU A 96 12.92 17.60 -9.55
C GLU A 96 11.65 16.96 -9.00
N ASP A 97 10.97 17.62 -8.03
CA ASP A 97 9.78 17.13 -7.31
C ASP A 97 9.87 15.62 -7.01
N GLU A 98 11.01 15.26 -6.41
CA GLU A 98 11.44 13.87 -6.29
C GLU A 98 10.55 13.11 -5.32
N ILE A 99 10.11 11.93 -5.77
CA ILE A 99 9.48 10.89 -4.96
C ILE A 99 10.47 9.75 -4.75
N LEU A 100 10.86 9.52 -3.51
CA LEU A 100 11.81 8.48 -3.12
C LEU A 100 11.07 7.23 -2.62
N PHE A 101 11.41 6.08 -3.18
CA PHE A 101 10.97 4.76 -2.75
C PHE A 101 12.04 4.10 -1.87
N LEU A 102 11.61 3.47 -0.79
CA LEU A 102 12.48 2.69 0.09
C LEU A 102 12.96 1.40 -0.60
N PRO A 103 14.11 0.84 -0.18
CA PRO A 103 14.53 -0.50 -0.56
C PRO A 103 13.41 -1.52 -0.37
N HIS A 104 13.39 -2.54 -1.22
CA HIS A 104 12.38 -3.61 -1.26
C HIS A 104 10.96 -3.15 -1.60
N SER A 105 10.82 -1.98 -2.24
CA SER A 105 9.53 -1.60 -2.84
C SER A 105 9.12 -2.58 -3.93
N THR A 106 7.91 -3.14 -3.81
CA THR A 106 7.36 -4.10 -4.77
C THR A 106 6.30 -3.46 -5.65
N PHE A 107 6.32 -3.82 -6.93
CA PHE A 107 5.46 -3.29 -7.97
C PHE A 107 4.80 -4.43 -8.75
N LEU A 108 3.51 -4.27 -9.04
CA LEU A 108 2.80 -5.07 -10.03
C LEU A 108 2.95 -4.41 -11.40
N VAL A 109 3.39 -5.18 -12.40
CA VAL A 109 3.42 -4.72 -13.79
C VAL A 109 2.00 -4.77 -14.36
N LEU A 110 1.44 -3.61 -14.67
CA LEU A 110 0.10 -3.48 -15.22
C LEU A 110 0.08 -3.59 -16.75
N SER A 111 1.10 -3.03 -17.41
CA SER A 111 1.22 -3.02 -18.86
C SER A 111 2.65 -2.72 -19.27
N HIS A 112 3.10 -3.35 -20.35
CA HIS A 112 4.36 -3.06 -21.02
C HIS A 112 4.05 -2.74 -22.49
N LYS A 113 4.36 -1.52 -22.91
CA LYS A 113 4.20 -1.06 -24.29
C LYS A 113 5.58 -0.79 -24.87
N GLN A 114 5.82 -1.25 -26.08
CA GLN A 114 7.04 -0.97 -26.82
C GLN A 114 6.68 -0.19 -28.09
N ALA A 115 7.43 0.87 -28.36
CA ALA A 115 7.39 1.60 -29.61
C ALA A 115 8.83 1.88 -30.03
N GLU A 116 9.24 1.32 -31.17
CA GLU A 116 10.64 1.36 -31.63
C GLU A 116 11.58 0.82 -30.52
N ASP A 117 12.63 1.58 -30.19
CA ASP A 117 13.61 1.26 -29.15
C ASP A 117 13.23 1.85 -27.77
N LYS A 118 11.98 2.29 -27.59
CA LYS A 118 11.48 2.85 -26.33
C LYS A 118 10.40 1.96 -25.72
N HIS A 119 10.50 1.74 -24.42
CA HIS A 119 9.55 0.99 -23.62
C HIS A 119 8.84 1.91 -22.62
N VAL A 120 7.53 1.74 -22.50
CA VAL A 120 6.72 2.37 -21.45
C VAL A 120 6.11 1.26 -20.60
N ILE A 121 6.49 1.23 -19.33
CA ILE A 121 6.08 0.19 -18.38
C ILE A 121 5.26 0.83 -17.28
N TYR A 122 4.01 0.39 -17.14
CA TYR A 122 3.06 0.87 -16.14
C TYR A 122 3.15 -0.02 -14.91
N LEU A 123 3.46 0.58 -13.77
CA LEU A 123 3.67 -0.08 -12.50
C LEU A 123 2.66 0.41 -11.47
N ARG A 124 2.23 -0.48 -10.59
CA ARG A 124 1.52 -0.11 -9.37
C ARG A 124 2.30 -0.61 -8.18
N GLN A 125 2.67 0.28 -7.27
CA GLN A 125 3.25 -0.15 -6.01
C GLN A 125 2.21 -0.93 -5.19
N ILE A 126 2.63 -2.06 -4.64
CA ILE A 126 1.77 -2.93 -3.83
C ILE A 126 2.45 -3.31 -2.52
N GLU A 127 1.63 -3.56 -1.51
CA GLU A 127 2.06 -4.14 -0.24
C GLU A 127 1.62 -5.60 -0.18
N LEU A 128 2.54 -6.48 0.21
CA LEU A 128 2.34 -7.94 0.25
C LEU A 128 2.10 -8.47 1.67
N GLY A 129 2.07 -7.59 2.67
CA GLY A 129 1.89 -7.97 4.07
C GLY A 129 3.07 -8.77 4.65
N LEU A 130 4.29 -8.47 4.19
CA LEU A 130 5.51 -9.13 4.67
C LEU A 130 6.14 -8.45 5.89
N CYS A 131 5.55 -7.35 6.36
CA CYS A 131 6.01 -6.62 7.53
C CYS A 131 5.48 -7.22 8.84
N GLN A 132 5.93 -6.68 9.97
CA GLN A 132 5.54 -7.17 11.29
C GLN A 132 4.05 -7.01 11.56
N HIS A 133 3.46 -5.86 11.19
CA HIS A 133 2.05 -5.54 11.40
C HIS A 133 1.39 -5.11 10.10
N SER A 134 0.41 -5.86 9.63
CA SER A 134 -0.23 -5.61 8.34
C SER A 134 -1.72 -5.34 8.49
N ILE A 135 -2.24 -4.40 7.71
CA ILE A 135 -3.67 -4.08 7.68
C ILE A 135 -4.17 -4.17 6.25
N LEU A 136 -5.12 -5.06 5.99
CA LEU A 136 -5.90 -5.02 4.77
C LEU A 136 -7.00 -3.97 4.94
N TRP A 137 -6.93 -2.87 4.19
CA TRP A 137 -7.95 -1.82 4.22
C TRP A 137 -8.74 -1.85 2.91
N VAL A 138 -10.06 -1.94 3.02
CA VAL A 138 -10.95 -2.04 1.87
C VAL A 138 -11.97 -0.89 1.84
N ASP A 139 -11.80 0.01 0.87
CA ASP A 139 -12.56 1.24 0.70
C ASP A 139 -12.50 1.67 -0.78
N ASP A 140 -13.61 2.12 -1.37
CA ASP A 140 -13.72 2.47 -2.78
C ASP A 140 -12.95 3.72 -3.21
N HIS A 141 -12.67 4.61 -2.26
CA HIS A 141 -11.90 5.83 -2.40
C HIS A 141 -10.45 5.68 -1.93
N ILE A 142 -9.99 4.47 -1.57
CA ILE A 142 -8.64 4.25 -0.98
C ILE A 142 -7.45 4.68 -1.87
N PHE A 143 -7.69 4.94 -3.16
CA PHE A 143 -6.67 5.46 -4.08
C PHE A 143 -6.92 6.91 -4.46
N ASP A 144 -7.91 7.57 -3.90
CA ASP A 144 -8.13 8.99 -4.11
C ASP A 144 -7.13 9.78 -3.27
N SER A 145 -6.45 10.73 -3.89
CA SER A 145 -5.40 11.51 -3.21
C SER A 145 -5.93 12.36 -2.06
N THR A 146 -7.22 12.70 -2.10
CA THR A 146 -7.97 13.47 -1.11
C THR A 146 -8.85 12.61 -0.19
N TRP A 147 -8.67 11.29 -0.18
CA TRP A 147 -9.45 10.40 0.68
C TRP A 147 -9.21 10.70 2.15
N GLU A 148 -10.28 10.99 2.88
CA GLU A 148 -10.25 11.46 4.28
C GLU A 148 -9.55 10.47 5.23
N ASN A 149 -9.76 9.17 5.03
CA ASN A 149 -9.19 8.14 5.90
C ASN A 149 -7.69 7.88 5.65
N LYS A 150 -7.09 8.53 4.65
CA LYS A 150 -5.64 8.46 4.38
C LYS A 150 -4.82 8.91 5.58
N GLU A 151 -5.29 9.92 6.30
CA GLU A 151 -4.60 10.44 7.48
C GLU A 151 -4.48 9.37 8.58
N HIS A 152 -5.50 8.55 8.77
CA HIS A 152 -5.48 7.45 9.74
C HIS A 152 -4.37 6.44 9.43
N MET A 153 -4.16 6.11 8.16
CA MET A 153 -3.08 5.22 7.73
C MET A 153 -1.71 5.86 8.00
N GLN A 154 -1.52 7.11 7.59
CA GLN A 154 -0.25 7.82 7.76
C GLN A 154 0.12 7.99 9.24
N ARG A 155 -0.86 8.35 10.07
CA ARG A 155 -0.69 8.49 11.51
C ARG A 155 -0.31 7.15 12.17
N ALA A 156 -0.93 6.05 11.78
CA ALA A 156 -0.58 4.72 12.28
C ALA A 156 0.85 4.32 11.88
N SER A 157 1.21 4.47 10.61
CA SER A 157 2.56 4.15 10.13
C SER A 157 3.65 5.01 10.81
N THR A 158 3.35 6.27 11.14
CA THR A 158 4.30 7.17 11.81
C THR A 158 4.36 6.95 13.32
N ARG A 159 3.25 6.71 14.00
CA ARG A 159 3.26 6.46 15.46
C ARG A 159 3.86 5.11 15.80
N SER A 160 3.63 4.12 14.95
CA SER A 160 4.19 2.78 15.10
C SER A 160 5.60 2.68 14.51
N LEU A 161 6.47 3.69 14.65
CA LEU A 161 7.88 3.62 14.19
C LEU A 161 8.61 2.38 14.72
N ASN A 162 8.22 1.86 15.88
CA ASN A 162 8.71 0.59 16.43
C ASN A 162 7.91 -0.64 15.98
N GLY A 163 6.66 -0.46 15.54
CA GLY A 163 5.76 -1.53 15.11
C GLY A 163 5.78 -1.82 13.60
N ASN A 164 6.20 -0.87 12.77
CA ASN A 164 6.22 -0.96 11.31
C ASN A 164 4.89 -1.48 10.72
N VAL A 165 3.86 -0.63 10.77
CA VAL A 165 2.51 -0.95 10.25
C VAL A 165 2.45 -0.65 8.75
N HIS A 166 2.22 -1.68 7.93
CA HIS A 166 1.97 -1.52 6.50
C HIS A 166 0.49 -1.76 6.18
N PHE A 167 0.03 -1.07 5.14
CA PHE A 167 -1.34 -1.18 4.68
C PHE A 167 -1.38 -1.83 3.30
N ILE A 168 -2.32 -2.76 3.12
CA ILE A 168 -2.61 -3.45 1.88
C ILE A 168 -3.93 -2.86 1.36
N PRO A 169 -3.90 -1.76 0.58
CA PRO A 169 -5.11 -1.10 0.13
C PRO A 169 -5.80 -1.90 -0.97
N LYS A 170 -7.13 -2.01 -0.90
CA LYS A 170 -7.98 -2.62 -1.93
C LYS A 170 -9.25 -1.79 -2.13
N SER A 171 -9.61 -1.54 -3.38
CA SER A 171 -10.77 -0.70 -3.70
C SER A 171 -12.10 -1.44 -3.67
N THR A 172 -12.08 -2.78 -3.64
CA THR A 172 -13.29 -3.61 -3.73
C THR A 172 -13.16 -4.88 -2.91
N THR A 173 -14.30 -5.49 -2.60
CA THR A 173 -14.41 -6.79 -1.95
C THR A 173 -13.69 -7.85 -2.76
N GLU A 174 -13.85 -7.87 -4.09
CA GLU A 174 -13.24 -8.92 -4.91
C GLU A 174 -11.71 -8.83 -4.92
N TYR A 175 -11.15 -7.62 -4.96
CA TYR A 175 -9.70 -7.43 -4.88
C TYR A 175 -9.14 -7.81 -3.49
N ALA A 176 -9.89 -7.53 -2.42
CA ALA A 176 -9.55 -7.97 -1.08
C ALA A 176 -9.56 -9.51 -0.97
N LEU A 177 -10.62 -10.17 -1.46
CA LEU A 177 -10.71 -11.62 -1.47
C LEU A 177 -9.64 -12.27 -2.33
N SER A 178 -9.32 -11.68 -3.49
CA SER A 178 -8.23 -12.13 -4.35
C SER A 178 -6.88 -12.10 -3.62
N PHE A 179 -6.59 -11.03 -2.87
CA PHE A 179 -5.41 -10.97 -2.02
C PHE A 179 -5.45 -12.05 -0.93
N LEU A 180 -6.57 -12.21 -0.22
CA LEU A 180 -6.70 -13.20 0.84
C LEU A 180 -6.58 -14.65 0.34
N ARG A 181 -6.98 -14.94 -0.91
CA ARG A 181 -6.80 -16.25 -1.55
C ARG A 181 -5.34 -16.50 -1.99
N SER A 182 -4.56 -15.45 -2.21
CA SER A 182 -3.17 -15.58 -2.64
C SER A 182 -2.29 -16.21 -1.54
N PRO A 183 -1.09 -16.74 -1.90
CA PRO A 183 -0.13 -17.23 -0.92
C PRO A 183 0.23 -16.19 0.15
N PHE A 184 0.27 -14.90 -0.21
CA PHE A 184 0.56 -13.81 0.73
C PHE A 184 -0.57 -13.66 1.76
N GLY A 185 -1.82 -13.62 1.31
CA GLY A 185 -2.98 -13.50 2.18
C GLY A 185 -3.16 -14.72 3.09
N GLN A 186 -2.98 -15.92 2.56
CA GLN A 186 -3.09 -17.16 3.36
C GLN A 186 -2.05 -17.24 4.47
N ARG A 187 -0.83 -16.71 4.27
CA ARG A 187 0.18 -16.62 5.34
C ARG A 187 -0.23 -15.72 6.51
N LEU A 188 -1.15 -14.79 6.29
CA LEU A 188 -1.64 -13.85 7.31
C LEU A 188 -2.88 -14.38 8.06
N LYS A 189 -3.42 -15.51 7.62
CA LYS A 189 -4.60 -16.14 8.21
C LYS A 189 -4.37 -16.42 9.69
N ASN A 190 -5.24 -15.86 10.52
CA ASN A 190 -5.24 -15.99 11.99
C ASN A 190 -3.99 -15.43 12.69
N CYS A 191 -3.14 -14.69 11.97
CA CYS A 191 -2.03 -13.96 12.58
C CYS A 191 -2.56 -12.78 13.42
N SER A 192 -2.18 -12.71 14.70
CA SER A 192 -2.59 -11.61 15.60
C SER A 192 -2.09 -10.23 15.14
N ARG A 193 -1.03 -10.22 14.31
CA ARG A 193 -0.45 -9.01 13.70
C ARG A 193 -1.05 -8.65 12.34
N PHE A 194 -2.11 -9.34 11.91
CA PHE A 194 -2.88 -8.99 10.72
C PHE A 194 -4.30 -8.60 11.11
N ARG A 195 -4.72 -7.41 10.70
CA ARG A 195 -6.07 -6.86 10.92
C ARG A 195 -6.73 -6.51 9.59
N ILE A 196 -8.06 -6.48 9.57
CA ILE A 196 -8.84 -6.11 8.39
C ILE A 196 -9.72 -4.91 8.75
N VAL A 197 -9.64 -3.85 7.95
CA VAL A 197 -10.51 -2.67 8.03
C VAL A 197 -11.34 -2.63 6.75
N THR A 198 -12.62 -2.33 6.87
CA THR A 198 -13.47 -2.15 5.70
C THR A 198 -14.55 -1.12 5.94
N ASP A 199 -14.84 -0.36 4.91
CA ASP A 199 -15.98 0.55 4.92
C ASP A 199 -17.29 -0.22 4.71
N MET A 200 -18.32 0.18 5.46
CA MET A 200 -19.64 -0.43 5.37
C MET A 200 -20.25 -0.25 3.97
N ARG A 201 -20.11 0.96 3.42
CA ARG A 201 -20.65 1.34 2.11
C ARG A 201 -19.50 1.51 1.11
N ARG A 202 -19.65 0.94 -0.09
CA ARG A 202 -18.73 1.14 -1.22
C ARG A 202 -19.53 1.25 -2.51
N ASP A 203 -19.59 2.43 -3.11
CA ASP A 203 -20.45 2.78 -4.24
C ASP A 203 -19.98 2.15 -5.57
N ASN A 204 -18.70 1.76 -5.64
CA ASN A 204 -18.15 1.03 -6.78
C ASN A 204 -18.53 -0.47 -6.83
N GLU A 205 -19.36 -0.97 -5.91
CA GLU A 205 -19.77 -2.38 -5.86
C GLU A 205 -21.23 -2.60 -6.26
N PRO A 206 -21.62 -3.78 -6.80
CA PRO A 206 -22.99 -4.07 -7.18
C PRO A 206 -24.04 -3.93 -6.06
N SER A 207 -23.62 -4.04 -4.79
CA SER A 207 -24.48 -3.85 -3.63
C SER A 207 -23.82 -2.88 -2.63
N PRO A 208 -23.94 -1.56 -2.82
CA PRO A 208 -23.09 -0.63 -2.10
C PRO A 208 -23.24 -0.65 -0.58
N ARG A 209 -24.49 -0.72 -0.08
CA ARG A 209 -24.84 -0.38 1.31
C ARG A 209 -24.28 -1.30 2.39
N PHE A 210 -23.85 -2.52 2.04
CA PHE A 210 -23.43 -3.55 2.99
C PHE A 210 -22.15 -4.26 2.54
N ALA A 211 -21.29 -3.55 1.82
CA ALA A 211 -20.04 -4.08 1.31
C ALA A 211 -19.16 -4.63 2.44
N GLY A 212 -19.01 -3.88 3.53
CA GLY A 212 -18.25 -4.31 4.70
C GLY A 212 -18.73 -5.66 5.26
N ILE A 213 -20.04 -5.81 5.49
CA ILE A 213 -20.64 -7.06 5.99
C ILE A 213 -20.37 -8.24 5.04
N ARG A 214 -20.55 -8.04 3.72
CA ARG A 214 -20.28 -9.09 2.74
C ARG A 214 -18.82 -9.53 2.77
N LEU A 215 -17.90 -8.58 2.88
CA LEU A 215 -16.48 -8.89 3.00
C LEU A 215 -16.24 -9.74 4.26
N ILE A 216 -16.75 -9.32 5.42
CA ILE A 216 -16.57 -10.09 6.67
C ILE A 216 -17.11 -11.51 6.53
N LYS A 217 -18.30 -11.68 5.95
CA LYS A 217 -18.88 -13.01 5.69
C LYS A 217 -17.92 -13.88 4.88
N LYS A 218 -17.41 -13.37 3.75
CA LYS A 218 -16.47 -14.10 2.90
C LYS A 218 -15.12 -14.37 3.56
N VAL A 219 -14.60 -13.43 4.34
CA VAL A 219 -13.38 -13.61 5.15
C VAL A 219 -13.55 -14.78 6.12
N ARG A 220 -14.70 -14.86 6.80
CA ARG A 220 -15.02 -15.94 7.75
C ARG A 220 -15.25 -17.29 7.06
N GLU A 221 -15.95 -17.31 5.92
CA GLU A 221 -16.07 -18.51 5.06
C GLU A 221 -14.70 -19.07 4.63
N MET A 222 -13.71 -18.20 4.42
CA MET A 222 -12.33 -18.59 4.12
C MET A 222 -11.53 -19.05 5.35
N GLY A 223 -12.13 -19.05 6.53
CA GLY A 223 -11.56 -19.49 7.80
C GLY A 223 -10.63 -18.48 8.49
N PHE A 224 -10.64 -17.21 8.07
CA PHE A 224 -9.90 -16.16 8.78
C PHE A 224 -10.67 -15.77 10.04
N GLN A 225 -9.99 -15.75 11.18
CA GLN A 225 -10.48 -15.36 12.51
C GLN A 225 -9.77 -14.09 13.01
N ASN A 226 -9.02 -13.43 12.13
CA ASN A 226 -8.36 -12.15 12.42
C ASN A 226 -9.36 -11.11 12.92
N ARG A 227 -8.83 -10.14 13.68
CA ARG A 227 -9.60 -8.97 14.11
C ARG A 227 -10.01 -8.16 12.88
N CYS A 228 -11.29 -7.83 12.84
CA CYS A 228 -11.91 -7.07 11.77
C CYS A 228 -12.57 -5.82 12.34
N LEU A 229 -12.55 -4.71 11.60
CA LEU A 229 -13.27 -3.50 11.91
C LEU A 229 -14.08 -3.06 10.70
N ILE A 230 -15.37 -2.80 10.90
CA ILE A 230 -16.21 -2.11 9.94
C ILE A 230 -16.32 -0.65 10.38
N PHE A 231 -15.80 0.27 9.55
CA PHE A 231 -15.93 1.70 9.75
C PHE A 231 -17.16 2.23 9.00
N THR A 232 -17.94 3.08 9.65
CA THR A 232 -19.25 3.51 9.16
C THR A 232 -19.66 4.83 9.79
N GLY A 233 -20.41 5.67 9.07
CA GLY A 233 -20.99 6.90 9.64
C GLY A 233 -22.32 6.70 10.39
N TYR A 234 -22.79 5.45 10.54
CA TYR A 234 -24.05 5.11 11.23
C TYR A 234 -23.89 3.78 11.99
N GLN A 235 -23.29 3.81 13.18
CA GLN A 235 -22.91 2.61 13.92
C GLN A 235 -24.10 1.72 14.32
N GLU A 236 -25.19 2.29 14.85
CA GLU A 236 -26.34 1.52 15.32
C GLU A 236 -26.99 0.70 14.21
N LYS A 237 -27.28 1.35 13.07
CA LYS A 237 -27.87 0.69 11.89
C LYS A 237 -26.94 -0.39 11.31
N ALA A 238 -25.63 -0.14 11.34
CA ALA A 238 -24.64 -1.12 10.93
C ALA A 238 -24.65 -2.35 11.86
N LEU A 239 -24.74 -2.15 13.17
CA LEU A 239 -24.84 -3.24 14.16
C LEU A 239 -26.11 -4.07 13.99
N GLU A 240 -27.26 -3.44 13.76
CA GLU A 240 -28.51 -4.14 13.45
C GLU A 240 -28.34 -5.06 12.24
N LYS A 241 -27.76 -4.53 11.16
CA LYS A 241 -27.55 -5.32 9.94
C LYS A 241 -26.53 -6.44 10.13
N VAL A 242 -25.46 -6.18 10.89
CA VAL A 242 -24.49 -7.22 11.27
C VAL A 242 -25.17 -8.35 12.04
N ARG A 243 -26.08 -8.04 12.97
CA ARG A 243 -26.83 -9.05 13.73
C ARG A 243 -27.80 -9.85 12.84
N ALA A 244 -28.36 -9.22 11.82
CA ALA A 244 -29.29 -9.87 10.89
C ALA A 244 -28.59 -10.77 9.86
N GLU A 245 -27.40 -10.40 9.39
CA GLU A 245 -26.73 -11.05 8.26
C GLU A 245 -25.60 -12.00 8.63
N LEU A 246 -25.00 -11.81 9.82
CA LEU A 246 -23.87 -12.63 10.31
C LEU A 246 -24.29 -13.49 11.51
N THR A 247 -23.86 -14.74 11.48
CA THR A 247 -23.96 -15.69 12.59
C THR A 247 -23.18 -15.22 13.82
N ARG A 248 -23.35 -15.90 14.96
CA ARG A 248 -22.55 -15.61 16.16
C ARG A 248 -21.04 -15.80 15.91
N ASP A 249 -20.67 -16.87 15.20
CA ASP A 249 -19.28 -17.21 14.95
C ASP A 249 -18.62 -16.22 13.99
N GLU A 250 -19.33 -15.80 12.93
CA GLU A 250 -18.83 -14.80 11.97
C GLU A 250 -18.57 -13.43 12.62
N ARG A 251 -19.30 -13.10 13.69
CA ARG A 251 -19.14 -11.86 14.47
C ARG A 251 -17.99 -11.91 15.46
N THR A 252 -17.33 -13.06 15.63
CA THR A 252 -16.15 -13.16 16.51
C THR A 252 -15.06 -12.21 16.03
N ASN A 253 -14.40 -11.51 16.95
CA ASN A 253 -13.33 -10.53 16.67
C ASN A 253 -13.74 -9.40 15.71
N LEU A 254 -15.03 -9.07 15.62
CA LEU A 254 -15.55 -7.98 14.79
C LEU A 254 -15.85 -6.75 15.65
N VAL A 255 -15.30 -5.61 15.24
CA VAL A 255 -15.65 -4.27 15.76
C VAL A 255 -16.45 -3.54 14.69
N VAL A 256 -17.47 -2.79 15.09
CA VAL A 256 -18.23 -1.88 14.21
C VAL A 256 -18.25 -0.54 14.91
N THR A 257 -17.76 0.50 14.24
CA THR A 257 -17.58 1.81 14.88
C THR A 257 -17.71 2.96 13.89
N GLU A 258 -18.15 4.10 14.42
CA GLU A 258 -18.11 5.41 13.75
C GLU A 258 -17.06 6.35 14.38
N TYR A 259 -16.37 5.89 15.43
CA TYR A 259 -15.44 6.71 16.18
C TYR A 259 -14.01 6.57 15.67
N SER A 260 -13.41 7.68 15.21
CA SER A 260 -12.03 7.71 14.73
C SER A 260 -11.01 7.25 15.78
N ASP A 261 -11.26 7.44 17.08
CA ASP A 261 -10.35 6.97 18.14
C ASP A 261 -10.31 5.44 18.26
N GLU A 262 -11.43 4.76 18.01
CA GLU A 262 -11.43 3.30 17.94
C GLU A 262 -10.72 2.80 16.69
N LEU A 263 -10.94 3.46 15.55
CA LEU A 263 -10.20 3.18 14.33
C LEU A 263 -8.70 3.38 14.54
N HIS A 264 -8.27 4.48 15.16
CA HIS A 264 -6.87 4.76 15.48
C HIS A 264 -6.23 3.67 16.32
N ARG A 265 -6.84 3.30 17.46
CA ARG A 265 -6.34 2.20 18.31
C ARG A 265 -6.28 0.89 17.52
N PHE A 266 -7.29 0.63 16.70
CA PHE A 266 -7.35 -0.56 15.88
C PHE A 266 -6.22 -0.61 14.83
N VAL A 267 -5.91 0.49 14.15
CA VAL A 267 -4.84 0.51 13.14
C VAL A 267 -3.44 0.64 13.72
N ALA A 268 -3.30 1.19 14.93
CA ALA A 268 -2.03 1.31 15.63
C ALA A 268 -1.60 0.03 16.35
N PHE A 269 -2.42 -1.03 16.29
CA PHE A 269 -2.23 -2.27 17.04
C PHE A 269 -2.28 -2.12 18.57
N GLU A 270 -2.95 -1.07 19.06
CA GLU A 270 -3.19 -0.85 20.48
C GLU A 270 -4.28 -1.82 20.98
N GLU A 271 -4.18 -2.22 22.26
CA GLU A 271 -5.13 -3.10 22.94
C GLU A 271 -6.25 -2.32 23.62
#